data_AF-A0A8U1EUS7-F1
#
_entry.id   AF-A0A8U1EUS7-F1
#
_cell.length_a   1.000
_cell.length_b   1.000
_cell.length_c   1.000
_cell.angle_alpha   90.00
_cell.angle_beta   90.00
_cell.angle_gamma   90.00
#
_symmetry.space_group_name_H-M   'P 1'
#
loop_
_entity.id
_entity.type
_entity.pdbx_description
1 polymer ?
#
loop_
_entity_poly.entity_id
_entity_poly.type
_entity_poly.pdbx_seq_one_letter_code
_entity_poly.pdbx_strand_id
1 'polypeptide(L)'
;MNALRVWGGGVYEQDLFYSLCDEMGIMIWQDFMFACAMYPTEPDFIETVREEVVQQVRRLKSHPSVIVWSGNNENEAALATDWFGIPVAQQPRYHRDYVTLYVDNIRAIVQKEDGSRPFLVSSPTNGAESQQEGWVAHDPYDVHYGDTHYYSYSHDCWDWTALPRTRFASEYGFQSWPSFSTLQKVSVSEDWSYGSNFSSHRQHHQSGNQQMLQQAGLHYQLPASADPLKRYRDTLYITQVMQAQCVKVQTEFYRRSQSEVIEGKGHTMGALYWQLNDIWQGPSWSSIEFGGKWKMLHYFAKDFFSPVLPVGFEDQGSLVVYAVSDLSHDLKLRTVVSVYEWSSLDPVCTVTSGFVLVEGGSAEVVHKQPITALLAGCGRGSCTRLTCLLTFHLEDVNSQQGPINHLFLSSPKNAQGMLRPNTTAEVQQDEMGGYTVTLQSSAVAAFVWLDVGDVPGRFSTNGFLMVTKNRTVTFNPWGPTSTQQLAQALTVTSLRDVY
;
A
#
# COMPACT_ATOMS: atom_id res chain seq x y z
N MET A 1 4.00 -10.16 -1.62
CA MET A 1 2.55 -10.34 -1.85
C MET A 1 2.29 -11.80 -2.10
N ASN A 2 1.19 -12.32 -1.58
CA ASN A 2 0.72 -13.69 -1.77
C ASN A 2 -0.73 -13.77 -2.26
N ALA A 3 -1.37 -12.62 -2.51
CA ALA A 3 -2.74 -12.54 -3.00
C ALA A 3 -2.94 -11.34 -3.93
N LEU A 4 -3.85 -11.49 -4.89
CA LEU A 4 -4.42 -10.43 -5.73
C LEU A 4 -5.95 -10.57 -5.74
N ARG A 5 -6.64 -9.43 -5.88
CA ARG A 5 -8.07 -9.40 -6.14
C ARG A 5 -8.30 -8.99 -7.59
N VAL A 6 -8.94 -9.87 -8.37
CA VAL A 6 -9.41 -9.54 -9.72
C VAL A 6 -10.73 -8.81 -9.55
N TRP A 7 -10.64 -7.48 -9.52
CA TRP A 7 -11.76 -6.57 -9.22
C TRP A 7 -12.87 -6.60 -10.27
N GLY A 8 -14.12 -6.59 -9.81
CA GLY A 8 -15.32 -6.84 -10.62
C GLY A 8 -15.71 -5.81 -11.67
N GLY A 9 -15.02 -4.67 -11.81
CA GLY A 9 -15.23 -3.78 -12.97
C GLY A 9 -14.12 -3.86 -14.01
N GLY A 10 -13.23 -4.85 -13.88
CA GLY A 10 -12.22 -5.20 -14.88
C GLY A 10 -12.76 -6.24 -15.87
N VAL A 11 -12.02 -7.33 -16.04
CA VAL A 11 -12.40 -8.49 -16.85
C VAL A 11 -12.08 -9.77 -16.09
N TYR A 12 -12.73 -10.88 -16.43
CA TYR A 12 -12.15 -12.19 -16.14
C TYR A 12 -10.84 -12.28 -16.92
N GLU A 13 -9.74 -12.48 -16.22
CA GLU A 13 -8.42 -12.38 -16.83
C GLU A 13 -8.18 -13.52 -17.85
N GLN A 14 -7.16 -13.32 -18.68
CA GLN A 14 -6.71 -14.35 -19.63
C GLN A 14 -6.15 -15.59 -18.92
N ASP A 15 -6.17 -16.76 -19.57
CA ASP A 15 -5.70 -18.02 -18.97
C ASP A 15 -4.26 -17.94 -18.44
N LEU A 16 -3.38 -17.21 -19.15
CA LEU A 16 -1.99 -17.02 -18.73
C LEU A 16 -1.88 -16.35 -17.34
N PHE A 17 -2.80 -15.44 -16.99
CA PHE A 17 -2.78 -14.78 -15.69
C PHE A 17 -2.94 -15.80 -14.55
N TYR A 18 -3.96 -16.66 -14.64
CA TYR A 18 -4.22 -17.68 -13.61
C TYR A 18 -3.14 -18.75 -13.58
N SER A 19 -2.61 -19.16 -14.73
CA SER A 19 -1.46 -20.09 -14.79
C SER A 19 -0.23 -19.51 -14.09
N LEU A 20 0.08 -18.22 -14.30
CA LEU A 20 1.18 -17.56 -13.58
C LEU A 20 0.90 -17.48 -12.08
N CYS A 21 -0.35 -17.23 -11.67
CA CYS A 21 -0.71 -17.19 -10.26
C CYS A 21 -0.57 -18.56 -9.59
N ASP A 22 -0.95 -19.64 -10.28
CA ASP A 22 -0.75 -21.01 -9.80
C ASP A 22 0.73 -21.34 -9.64
N GLU A 23 1.55 -21.04 -10.66
CA GLU A 23 3.00 -21.33 -10.65
C GLU A 23 3.75 -20.52 -9.60
N MET A 24 3.34 -19.27 -9.37
CA MET A 24 3.98 -18.35 -8.42
C MET A 24 3.40 -18.45 -7.00
N GLY A 25 2.32 -19.21 -6.79
CA GLY A 25 1.65 -19.30 -5.49
C GLY A 25 0.95 -18.00 -5.07
N ILE A 26 0.36 -17.27 -6.02
CA ILE A 26 -0.42 -16.06 -5.75
C ILE A 26 -1.90 -16.42 -5.70
N MET A 27 -2.52 -16.22 -4.53
CA MET A 27 -3.94 -16.45 -4.33
C MET A 27 -4.79 -15.38 -5.05
N ILE A 28 -5.95 -15.77 -5.55
CA ILE A 28 -6.88 -14.92 -6.29
C ILE A 28 -8.21 -14.87 -5.54
N TRP A 29 -8.56 -13.67 -5.11
CA TRP A 29 -9.94 -13.28 -4.81
C TRP A 29 -10.60 -12.90 -6.14
N GLN A 30 -11.53 -13.73 -6.62
CA GLN A 30 -12.15 -13.55 -7.93
C GLN A 30 -13.54 -12.94 -7.79
N ASP A 31 -13.69 -11.66 -8.14
CA ASP A 31 -15.01 -11.08 -8.34
C ASP A 31 -15.64 -11.57 -9.65
N PHE A 32 -16.96 -11.61 -9.73
CA PHE A 32 -17.69 -11.56 -11.00
C PHE A 32 -17.74 -10.12 -11.52
N MET A 33 -17.98 -9.95 -12.83
CA MET A 33 -17.80 -8.65 -13.51
C MET A 33 -18.96 -7.67 -13.30
N PHE A 34 -19.29 -7.41 -12.03
CA PHE A 34 -20.29 -6.45 -11.56
C PHE A 34 -19.67 -5.53 -10.51
N ALA A 35 -19.76 -4.21 -10.69
CA ALA A 35 -19.10 -3.25 -9.79
C ALA A 35 -19.80 -1.89 -9.70
N CYS A 36 -20.00 -1.39 -8.48
CA CYS A 36 -20.48 -0.04 -8.16
C CYS A 36 -21.75 0.39 -8.94
N ALA A 37 -22.67 -0.54 -9.20
CA ALA A 37 -23.88 -0.31 -9.99
C ALA A 37 -25.01 -1.28 -9.64
N MET A 38 -26.25 -0.85 -9.87
CA MET A 38 -27.42 -1.72 -9.84
C MET A 38 -27.68 -2.26 -11.25
N TYR A 39 -27.93 -3.56 -11.36
CA TYR A 39 -28.02 -4.25 -12.64
C TYR A 39 -29.46 -4.70 -12.94
N PRO A 40 -29.83 -4.78 -14.24
CA PRO A 40 -31.13 -5.29 -14.67
C PRO A 40 -31.35 -6.76 -14.28
N THR A 41 -32.62 -7.18 -14.24
CA THR A 41 -33.02 -8.58 -14.00
C THR A 41 -34.06 -9.07 -15.01
N GLU A 42 -34.16 -8.39 -16.14
CA GLU A 42 -34.95 -8.80 -17.29
C GLU A 42 -34.46 -10.19 -17.76
N PRO A 43 -35.37 -11.09 -18.21
CA PRO A 43 -35.02 -12.48 -18.52
C PRO A 43 -33.84 -12.64 -19.48
N ASP A 44 -33.78 -11.81 -20.53
CA ASP A 44 -32.71 -11.88 -21.53
C ASP A 44 -31.35 -11.51 -20.93
N PHE A 45 -31.30 -10.51 -20.03
CA PHE A 45 -30.06 -10.14 -19.33
C PHE A 45 -29.61 -11.24 -18.36
N ILE A 46 -30.54 -11.78 -17.57
CA ILE A 46 -30.22 -12.87 -16.65
C ILE A 46 -29.71 -14.09 -17.43
N GLU A 47 -30.27 -14.40 -18.59
CA GLU A 47 -29.80 -15.53 -19.39
C GLU A 47 -28.36 -15.32 -19.88
N THR A 48 -28.00 -14.10 -20.33
CA THR A 48 -26.61 -13.80 -20.67
C THR A 48 -25.67 -13.92 -19.47
N VAL A 49 -26.10 -13.50 -18.28
CA VAL A 49 -25.32 -13.66 -17.04
C VAL A 49 -25.15 -15.12 -16.68
N ARG A 50 -26.20 -15.94 -16.79
CA ARG A 50 -26.09 -17.39 -16.52
C ARG A 50 -25.07 -18.05 -17.44
N GLU A 51 -25.12 -17.73 -18.73
CA GLU A 51 -24.16 -18.25 -19.70
C GLU A 51 -22.72 -17.86 -19.33
N GLU A 52 -22.49 -16.57 -19.06
CA GLU A 52 -21.18 -16.04 -18.66
C GLU A 52 -20.65 -16.74 -17.40
N VAL A 53 -21.46 -16.80 -16.33
CA VAL A 53 -21.05 -17.37 -15.04
C VAL A 53 -20.73 -18.85 -15.17
N VAL A 54 -21.54 -19.62 -15.90
CA VAL A 54 -21.26 -21.06 -16.15
C VAL A 54 -19.94 -21.23 -16.88
N GLN A 55 -19.69 -20.43 -17.93
CA GLN A 55 -18.46 -20.49 -18.71
C GLN A 55 -17.24 -20.17 -17.84
N GLN A 56 -17.30 -19.07 -17.08
CA GLN A 56 -16.16 -18.59 -16.29
C GLN A 56 -15.87 -19.49 -15.09
N VAL A 57 -16.89 -19.94 -14.35
CA VAL A 57 -16.67 -20.87 -13.24
C VAL A 57 -16.07 -22.18 -13.74
N ARG A 58 -16.55 -22.73 -14.86
CA ARG A 58 -15.97 -23.94 -15.44
C ARG A 58 -14.53 -23.75 -15.91
N ARG A 59 -14.22 -22.61 -16.50
CA ARG A 59 -12.86 -22.26 -16.94
C ARG A 59 -11.91 -22.12 -15.75
N LEU A 60 -12.36 -21.49 -14.67
CA LEU A 60 -11.47 -21.00 -13.63
C LEU A 60 -11.39 -21.90 -12.38
N LYS A 61 -12.40 -22.75 -12.10
CA LYS A 61 -12.45 -23.57 -10.86
C LYS A 61 -11.32 -24.59 -10.71
N SER A 62 -10.57 -24.90 -11.77
CA SER A 62 -9.41 -25.80 -11.69
C SER A 62 -8.13 -25.12 -11.21
N HIS A 63 -8.07 -23.79 -11.18
CA HIS A 63 -6.90 -23.04 -10.73
C HIS A 63 -6.83 -23.04 -9.18
N PRO A 64 -5.79 -23.63 -8.56
CA PRO A 64 -5.62 -23.58 -7.11
C PRO A 64 -5.40 -22.15 -6.59
N SER A 65 -4.92 -21.22 -7.43
CA SER A 65 -4.81 -19.82 -7.07
C SER A 65 -6.15 -19.20 -6.69
N VAL A 66 -7.26 -19.54 -7.35
CA VAL A 66 -8.58 -19.01 -6.97
C VAL A 66 -8.95 -19.56 -5.60
N ILE A 67 -9.13 -18.68 -4.61
CA ILE A 67 -9.44 -19.05 -3.22
C ILE A 67 -10.85 -18.66 -2.78
N VAL A 68 -11.47 -17.68 -3.44
CA VAL A 68 -12.82 -17.20 -3.12
C VAL A 68 -13.50 -16.66 -4.37
N TRP A 69 -14.79 -16.93 -4.48
CA TRP A 69 -15.69 -16.30 -5.44
C TRP A 69 -16.43 -15.15 -4.78
N SER A 70 -16.49 -13.99 -5.42
CA SER A 70 -17.15 -12.78 -4.91
C SER A 70 -18.15 -12.26 -5.93
N GLY A 71 -19.41 -12.10 -5.54
CA GLY A 71 -20.51 -11.82 -6.47
C GLY A 71 -20.41 -10.48 -7.20
N ASN A 72 -19.81 -9.47 -6.56
CA ASN A 72 -19.65 -8.12 -7.11
C ASN A 72 -18.72 -7.27 -6.22
N ASN A 73 -18.34 -6.10 -6.74
CA ASN A 73 -17.73 -5.03 -5.98
C ASN A 73 -18.77 -4.00 -5.49
N GLU A 74 -18.83 -3.77 -4.18
CA GLU A 74 -19.53 -2.69 -3.46
C GLU A 74 -21.05 -2.58 -3.67
N ASN A 75 -21.68 -3.50 -4.40
CA ASN A 75 -23.12 -3.36 -4.67
C ASN A 75 -23.98 -3.64 -3.43
N GLU A 76 -23.50 -4.44 -2.47
CA GLU A 76 -24.15 -4.58 -1.15
C GLU A 76 -24.12 -3.24 -0.40
N ALA A 77 -22.94 -2.65 -0.24
CA ALA A 77 -22.74 -1.34 0.39
C ALA A 77 -23.54 -0.23 -0.30
N ALA A 78 -23.53 -0.18 -1.63
CA ALA A 78 -24.24 0.82 -2.40
C ALA A 78 -25.76 0.77 -2.19
N LEU A 79 -26.32 -0.44 -2.03
CA LEU A 79 -27.74 -0.63 -1.75
C LEU A 79 -28.07 -0.34 -0.28
N ALA A 80 -27.26 -0.82 0.66
CA ALA A 80 -27.48 -0.63 2.10
C ALA A 80 -27.39 0.85 2.52
N THR A 81 -26.51 1.62 1.86
CA THR A 81 -26.24 3.04 2.19
C THR A 81 -26.77 4.04 1.16
N ASP A 82 -27.62 3.58 0.24
CA ASP A 82 -28.37 4.38 -0.75
C ASP A 82 -27.50 5.35 -1.60
N TRP A 83 -26.41 4.83 -2.18
CA TRP A 83 -25.48 5.63 -3.01
C TRP A 83 -26.14 6.35 -4.18
N PHE A 84 -27.21 5.75 -4.72
CA PHE A 84 -27.88 6.23 -5.93
C PHE A 84 -29.16 7.04 -5.64
N GLY A 85 -29.50 7.29 -4.37
CA GLY A 85 -30.71 8.04 -3.99
C GLY A 85 -32.00 7.38 -4.48
N ILE A 86 -32.10 6.06 -4.31
CA ILE A 86 -33.22 5.23 -4.78
C ILE A 86 -34.48 5.62 -4.01
N PRO A 87 -35.59 5.97 -4.68
CA PRO A 87 -36.83 6.29 -4.00
C PRO A 87 -37.28 5.13 -3.09
N VAL A 88 -37.71 5.43 -1.87
CA VAL A 88 -38.11 4.44 -0.86
C VAL A 88 -39.12 3.41 -1.41
N ALA A 89 -40.06 3.85 -2.24
CA ALA A 89 -41.04 2.96 -2.87
C ALA A 89 -40.43 1.92 -3.85
N GLN A 90 -39.22 2.17 -4.35
CA GLN A 90 -38.49 1.28 -5.27
C GLN A 90 -37.43 0.43 -4.55
N GLN A 91 -37.00 0.78 -3.34
CA GLN A 91 -35.99 0.01 -2.59
C GLN A 91 -36.31 -1.49 -2.48
N PRO A 92 -37.55 -1.94 -2.20
CA PRO A 92 -37.87 -3.37 -2.18
C PRO A 92 -37.64 -4.08 -3.53
N ARG A 93 -37.82 -3.36 -4.65
CA ARG A 93 -37.53 -3.90 -5.98
C ARG A 93 -36.02 -4.08 -6.15
N TYR A 94 -35.20 -3.06 -5.85
CA TYR A 94 -33.75 -3.15 -5.99
C TYR A 94 -33.14 -4.23 -5.10
N HIS A 95 -33.66 -4.39 -3.87
CA HIS A 95 -33.27 -5.50 -3.00
C HIS A 95 -33.61 -6.86 -3.62
N ARG A 96 -34.83 -7.05 -4.13
CA ARG A 96 -35.21 -8.29 -4.82
C ARG A 96 -34.34 -8.53 -6.06
N ASP A 97 -34.08 -7.48 -6.84
CA ASP A 97 -33.31 -7.57 -8.09
C ASP A 97 -31.83 -7.92 -7.77
N TYR A 98 -31.26 -7.37 -6.68
CA TYR A 98 -29.96 -7.75 -6.13
C TYR A 98 -29.90 -9.24 -5.74
N VAL A 99 -30.86 -9.72 -4.94
CA VAL A 99 -30.94 -11.14 -4.54
C VAL A 99 -31.12 -12.04 -5.76
N THR A 100 -31.98 -11.64 -6.70
CA THR A 100 -32.22 -12.40 -7.94
C THR A 100 -30.92 -12.59 -8.71
N LEU A 101 -30.13 -11.53 -8.91
CA LEU A 101 -28.89 -11.62 -9.65
C LEU A 101 -27.81 -12.42 -8.90
N TYR A 102 -27.43 -11.97 -7.70
CA TYR A 102 -26.23 -12.49 -7.04
C TYR A 102 -26.47 -13.81 -6.30
N VAL A 103 -27.69 -14.06 -5.81
CA VAL A 103 -28.00 -15.25 -5.01
C VAL A 103 -28.70 -16.31 -5.85
N ASP A 104 -29.84 -15.97 -6.45
CA ASP A 104 -30.67 -16.95 -7.16
C ASP A 104 -30.04 -17.42 -8.49
N ASN A 105 -29.12 -16.63 -9.06
CA ASN A 105 -28.39 -16.97 -10.27
C ASN A 105 -26.90 -17.20 -10.03
N ILE A 106 -26.09 -16.17 -9.72
CA ILE A 106 -24.63 -16.31 -9.66
C ILE A 106 -24.20 -17.32 -8.60
N ARG A 107 -24.59 -17.12 -7.34
CA ARG A 107 -24.26 -18.06 -6.24
C ARG A 107 -24.79 -19.46 -6.50
N ALA A 108 -26.03 -19.59 -6.96
CA ALA A 108 -26.64 -20.89 -7.26
C ALA A 108 -25.86 -21.68 -8.33
N ILE A 109 -25.37 -21.00 -9.37
CA ILE A 109 -24.51 -21.60 -10.40
C ILE A 109 -23.16 -21.99 -9.81
N VAL A 110 -22.50 -21.07 -9.09
CA VAL A 110 -21.19 -21.33 -8.46
C VAL A 110 -21.27 -22.56 -7.57
N GLN A 111 -22.26 -22.63 -6.68
CA GLN A 111 -22.41 -23.77 -5.75
C GLN A 111 -22.69 -25.10 -6.45
N LYS A 112 -23.34 -25.06 -7.62
CA LYS A 112 -23.58 -26.25 -8.45
C LYS A 112 -22.31 -26.71 -9.17
N GLU A 113 -21.48 -25.79 -9.62
CA GLU A 113 -20.29 -26.06 -10.42
C GLU A 113 -19.03 -26.28 -9.59
N ASP A 114 -18.89 -25.58 -8.46
CA ASP A 114 -17.74 -25.59 -7.56
C ASP A 114 -18.19 -25.50 -6.08
N GLY A 115 -18.24 -26.64 -5.41
CA GLY A 115 -18.49 -26.74 -3.97
C GLY A 115 -17.23 -26.68 -3.11
N SER A 116 -16.04 -26.43 -3.69
CA SER A 116 -14.76 -26.50 -2.98
C SER A 116 -14.30 -25.18 -2.37
N ARG A 117 -14.89 -24.05 -2.78
CA ARG A 117 -14.48 -22.69 -2.40
C ARG A 117 -15.63 -21.90 -1.77
N PRO A 118 -15.34 -20.93 -0.89
CA PRO A 118 -16.35 -20.01 -0.38
C PRO A 118 -16.88 -19.08 -1.49
N PHE A 119 -18.12 -18.64 -1.30
CA PHE A 119 -18.76 -17.60 -2.09
C PHE A 119 -19.19 -16.45 -1.17
N LEU A 120 -18.75 -15.24 -1.48
CA LEU A 120 -19.18 -13.98 -0.87
C LEU A 120 -20.16 -13.27 -1.81
N VAL A 121 -21.23 -12.69 -1.29
CA VAL A 121 -22.25 -12.03 -2.14
C VAL A 121 -21.76 -10.68 -2.69
N SER A 122 -20.86 -10.01 -1.97
CA SER A 122 -20.24 -8.73 -2.32
C SER A 122 -18.87 -8.59 -1.64
N SER A 123 -18.19 -7.48 -1.91
CA SER A 123 -16.99 -6.99 -1.23
C SER A 123 -17.11 -5.45 -1.18
N PRO A 124 -17.22 -4.81 0.01
CA PRO A 124 -17.23 -5.43 1.33
C PRO A 124 -18.54 -6.16 1.62
N THR A 125 -18.49 -7.14 2.53
CA THR A 125 -19.65 -7.86 3.03
C THR A 125 -19.44 -8.28 4.48
N ASN A 126 -20.51 -8.52 5.24
CA ASN A 126 -20.43 -9.15 6.56
C ASN A 126 -20.41 -10.69 6.47
N GLY A 127 -20.35 -11.25 5.26
CA GLY A 127 -20.22 -12.68 5.02
C GLY A 127 -21.45 -13.44 5.49
N ALA A 128 -21.30 -14.34 6.47
CA ALA A 128 -22.41 -15.13 7.00
C ALA A 128 -23.50 -14.27 7.66
N GLU A 129 -23.14 -13.10 8.20
CA GLU A 129 -24.11 -12.18 8.81
C GLU A 129 -24.98 -11.51 7.74
N SER A 130 -24.40 -11.05 6.63
CA SER A 130 -25.16 -10.57 5.47
C SER A 130 -26.19 -11.60 5.00
N GLN A 131 -25.86 -12.90 5.00
CA GLN A 131 -26.83 -13.96 4.61
C GLN A 131 -28.00 -14.05 5.60
N GLN A 132 -27.75 -13.91 6.91
CA GLN A 132 -28.79 -13.92 7.94
C GLN A 132 -29.71 -12.70 7.83
N GLU A 133 -29.16 -11.56 7.44
CA GLU A 133 -29.89 -10.30 7.22
C GLU A 133 -30.64 -10.24 5.88
N GLY A 134 -30.61 -11.31 5.08
CA GLY A 134 -31.31 -11.36 3.80
C GLY A 134 -30.48 -10.90 2.60
N TRP A 135 -29.16 -11.08 2.68
CA TRP A 135 -28.11 -10.83 1.66
C TRP A 135 -27.67 -9.38 1.49
N VAL A 136 -28.31 -8.45 2.19
CA VAL A 136 -27.91 -7.05 2.27
C VAL A 136 -27.84 -6.70 3.74
N ALA A 137 -26.64 -6.63 4.32
CA ALA A 137 -26.48 -6.26 5.72
C ALA A 137 -26.92 -4.82 5.98
N HIS A 138 -27.37 -4.55 7.21
CA HIS A 138 -27.68 -3.20 7.66
C HIS A 138 -26.45 -2.28 7.59
N ASP A 139 -25.28 -2.79 7.96
CA ASP A 139 -24.00 -2.08 7.82
C ASP A 139 -22.92 -3.02 7.24
N PRO A 140 -22.74 -3.03 5.90
CA PRO A 140 -21.70 -3.84 5.24
C PRO A 140 -20.26 -3.38 5.53
N TYR A 141 -20.06 -2.27 6.27
CA TYR A 141 -18.76 -1.80 6.72
C TYR A 141 -18.45 -2.18 8.18
N ASP A 142 -19.28 -3.04 8.80
CA ASP A 142 -19.07 -3.46 10.19
C ASP A 142 -17.76 -4.24 10.35
N VAL A 143 -16.83 -3.65 11.08
CA VAL A 143 -15.49 -4.19 11.36
C VAL A 143 -15.50 -5.50 12.16
N HIS A 144 -16.63 -5.89 12.74
CA HIS A 144 -16.77 -7.15 13.48
C HIS A 144 -16.92 -8.37 12.58
N TYR A 145 -17.32 -8.19 11.32
CA TYR A 145 -17.61 -9.25 10.35
C TYR A 145 -16.79 -9.11 9.06
N GLY A 146 -16.91 -10.14 8.20
CA GLY A 146 -16.34 -10.25 6.84
C GLY A 146 -15.13 -9.38 6.49
N ASP A 147 -15.29 -8.48 5.53
CA ASP A 147 -14.24 -7.63 5.00
C ASP A 147 -14.70 -6.18 4.82
N THR A 148 -13.76 -5.24 4.77
CA THR A 148 -14.06 -3.79 4.69
C THR A 148 -13.24 -3.08 3.64
N HIS A 149 -13.84 -2.09 2.99
CA HIS A 149 -13.15 -1.08 2.18
C HIS A 149 -13.00 0.21 2.99
N TYR A 150 -11.81 0.79 3.07
CA TYR A 150 -11.60 2.05 3.82
C TYR A 150 -10.75 3.07 3.07
N TYR A 151 -11.36 4.23 2.81
CA TYR A 151 -10.73 5.39 2.20
C TYR A 151 -10.98 6.63 3.05
N SER A 152 -9.91 7.35 3.41
CA SER A 152 -10.02 8.63 4.09
C SER A 152 -8.98 9.62 3.58
N TYR A 153 -9.45 10.73 3.01
CA TYR A 153 -8.60 11.75 2.39
C TYR A 153 -8.50 13.05 3.21
N SER A 154 -9.23 13.12 4.33
CA SER A 154 -9.30 14.29 5.21
C SER A 154 -8.64 14.07 6.57
N HIS A 155 -8.55 12.83 7.04
CA HIS A 155 -7.85 12.49 8.28
C HIS A 155 -6.35 12.37 8.02
N ASP A 156 -5.56 12.72 9.04
CA ASP A 156 -4.13 12.47 9.03
C ASP A 156 -3.85 10.96 8.88
N CYS A 157 -3.21 10.56 7.79
CA CYS A 157 -2.92 9.14 7.52
C CYS A 157 -1.82 8.56 8.40
N TRP A 158 -1.08 9.40 9.15
CA TRP A 158 -0.14 8.93 10.17
C TRP A 158 -0.84 8.65 11.49
N ASP A 159 -2.07 9.16 11.68
CA ASP A 159 -2.90 8.85 12.83
C ASP A 159 -3.57 7.49 12.66
N TRP A 160 -2.88 6.46 13.14
CA TRP A 160 -3.37 5.08 13.11
C TRP A 160 -4.64 4.89 13.96
N THR A 161 -4.98 5.80 14.88
CA THR A 161 -6.18 5.66 15.73
C THR A 161 -7.48 5.87 14.96
N ALA A 162 -7.42 6.53 13.81
CA ALA A 162 -8.55 6.72 12.90
C ALA A 162 -8.83 5.50 12.00
N LEU A 163 -7.92 4.53 11.95
CA LEU A 163 -8.02 3.38 11.05
C LEU A 163 -8.96 2.30 11.62
N PRO A 164 -9.83 1.70 10.78
CA PRO A 164 -10.77 0.69 11.25
C PRO A 164 -10.04 -0.62 11.52
N ARG A 165 -10.20 -1.15 12.72
CA ARG A 165 -9.66 -2.47 13.09
C ARG A 165 -10.60 -3.59 12.63
N THR A 166 -10.50 -3.93 11.35
CA THR A 166 -11.34 -4.90 10.64
C THR A 166 -10.88 -6.35 10.76
N ARG A 167 -11.70 -7.32 10.35
CA ARG A 167 -11.31 -8.73 10.16
C ARG A 167 -10.47 -8.94 8.91
N PHE A 168 -10.77 -8.24 7.82
CA PHE A 168 -10.02 -8.29 6.58
C PHE A 168 -10.14 -6.96 5.82
N ALA A 169 -9.02 -6.34 5.46
CA ALA A 169 -9.02 -5.12 4.65
C ALA A 169 -8.84 -5.48 3.18
N SER A 170 -9.94 -5.60 2.42
CA SER A 170 -9.95 -6.00 1.00
C SER A 170 -9.74 -4.82 0.05
N GLU A 171 -9.96 -3.59 0.51
CA GLU A 171 -9.52 -2.37 -0.16
C GLU A 171 -9.14 -1.26 0.81
N TYR A 172 -8.08 -0.53 0.48
CA TYR A 172 -7.71 0.74 1.07
C TYR A 172 -6.60 1.40 0.26
N GLY A 173 -6.56 2.73 0.17
CA GLY A 173 -5.46 3.37 -0.55
C GLY A 173 -5.44 4.88 -0.53
N PHE A 174 -4.32 5.41 -1.01
CA PHE A 174 -4.11 6.83 -1.27
C PHE A 174 -3.66 7.05 -2.72
N GLN A 175 -4.08 8.16 -3.34
CA GLN A 175 -3.64 8.50 -4.69
C GLN A 175 -2.21 9.04 -4.71
N SER A 176 -1.53 8.81 -5.83
CA SER A 176 -0.35 9.55 -6.24
C SER A 176 -0.34 9.79 -7.74
N TRP A 177 0.48 10.75 -8.18
CA TRP A 177 0.83 10.84 -9.59
C TRP A 177 1.91 9.81 -9.98
N PRO A 178 1.92 9.33 -11.24
CA PRO A 178 3.03 8.58 -11.79
C PRO A 178 4.24 9.49 -12.04
N SER A 179 5.38 8.88 -12.34
CA SER A 179 6.63 9.57 -12.65
C SER A 179 6.50 10.44 -13.90
N PHE A 180 7.33 11.49 -13.96
CA PHE A 180 7.38 12.37 -15.13
C PHE A 180 7.71 11.62 -16.42
N SER A 181 8.56 10.59 -16.37
CA SER A 181 8.91 9.79 -17.56
C SER A 181 7.71 9.08 -18.18
N THR A 182 6.75 8.65 -17.34
CA THR A 182 5.51 8.04 -17.81
C THR A 182 4.58 9.08 -18.44
N LEU A 183 4.48 10.27 -17.83
CA LEU A 183 3.61 11.36 -18.31
C LEU A 183 4.14 12.00 -19.59
N GLN A 184 5.46 12.18 -19.71
CA GLN A 184 6.11 12.86 -20.84
C GLN A 184 5.79 12.20 -22.19
N LYS A 185 5.52 10.90 -22.20
CA LYS A 185 5.16 10.15 -23.42
C LYS A 185 3.82 10.53 -24.03
N VAL A 186 2.96 11.18 -23.24
CA VAL A 186 1.56 11.47 -23.61
C VAL A 186 1.16 12.91 -23.27
N SER A 187 2.14 13.81 -23.13
CA SER A 187 1.95 15.22 -22.79
C SER A 187 3.01 16.11 -23.47
N VAL A 188 2.74 17.40 -23.55
CA VAL A 188 3.64 18.43 -24.07
C VAL A 188 4.11 19.39 -22.97
N SER A 189 5.06 20.28 -23.27
CA SER A 189 5.66 21.19 -22.28
C SER A 189 4.66 22.04 -21.50
N GLU A 190 3.60 22.47 -22.17
CA GLU A 190 2.52 23.30 -21.62
C GLU A 190 1.66 22.54 -20.60
N ASP A 191 1.67 21.21 -20.65
CA ASP A 191 0.90 20.34 -19.77
C ASP A 191 1.57 20.14 -18.41
N TRP A 192 2.88 20.39 -18.31
CA TRP A 192 3.76 20.03 -17.19
C TRP A 192 3.62 20.98 -15.99
N SER A 193 2.39 21.10 -15.49
CA SER A 193 2.02 21.79 -14.28
C SER A 193 0.90 21.01 -13.58
N TYR A 194 0.92 21.01 -12.25
CA TYR A 194 -0.06 20.27 -11.45
C TYR A 194 -1.48 20.80 -11.62
N GLY A 195 -1.62 22.10 -11.89
CA GLY A 195 -2.90 22.77 -12.15
C GLY A 195 -3.22 22.95 -13.64
N SER A 196 -2.53 22.25 -14.55
CA SER A 196 -2.80 22.36 -15.99
C SER A 196 -4.14 21.72 -16.36
N ASN A 197 -4.66 22.08 -17.54
CA ASN A 197 -5.86 21.45 -18.10
C ASN A 197 -5.63 19.96 -18.36
N PHE A 198 -4.44 19.57 -18.83
CA PHE A 198 -4.07 18.16 -18.99
C PHE A 198 -4.09 17.42 -17.65
N SER A 199 -3.46 17.97 -16.62
CA SER A 199 -3.38 17.31 -15.32
C SER A 199 -4.77 17.15 -14.68
N SER A 200 -5.63 18.15 -14.88
CA SER A 200 -7.03 18.11 -14.43
C SER A 200 -7.87 17.12 -15.23
N HIS A 201 -7.66 17.06 -16.55
CA HIS A 201 -8.35 16.12 -17.44
C HIS A 201 -7.99 14.65 -17.13
N ARG A 202 -6.72 14.38 -16.79
CA ARG A 202 -6.26 13.04 -16.41
C ARG A 202 -6.77 12.58 -15.03
N GLN A 203 -7.18 13.51 -14.17
CA GLN A 203 -7.68 13.20 -12.82
C GLN A 203 -9.15 12.80 -12.89
N HIS A 204 -9.46 11.55 -12.55
CA HIS A 204 -10.81 10.98 -12.60
C HIS A 204 -11.44 10.79 -11.20
N HIS A 205 -10.76 11.20 -10.14
CA HIS A 205 -11.29 11.25 -8.80
C HIS A 205 -11.63 12.69 -8.41
N GLN A 206 -12.83 12.86 -7.87
CA GLN A 206 -13.32 14.16 -7.42
C GLN A 206 -12.34 14.76 -6.41
N SER A 207 -11.84 15.96 -6.71
CA SER A 207 -10.88 16.68 -5.87
C SER A 207 -9.56 15.94 -5.57
N GLY A 208 -9.20 14.89 -6.32
CA GLY A 208 -8.03 14.05 -6.01
C GLY A 208 -6.71 14.81 -5.96
N ASN A 209 -6.51 15.80 -6.86
CA ASN A 209 -5.33 16.66 -6.83
C ASN A 209 -5.25 17.52 -5.55
N GLN A 210 -6.38 18.04 -5.09
CA GLN A 210 -6.44 18.82 -3.85
C GLN A 210 -6.20 17.93 -2.63
N GLN A 211 -6.85 16.77 -2.57
CA GLN A 211 -6.71 15.81 -1.49
C GLN A 211 -5.26 15.32 -1.34
N MET A 212 -4.58 14.99 -2.44
CA MET A 212 -3.16 14.60 -2.41
C MET A 212 -2.28 15.70 -1.81
N LEU A 213 -2.47 16.96 -2.22
CA LEU A 213 -1.68 18.08 -1.70
C LEU A 213 -2.03 18.42 -0.25
N GLN A 214 -3.30 18.32 0.14
CA GLN A 214 -3.74 18.50 1.52
C GLN A 214 -3.06 17.47 2.43
N GLN A 215 -3.09 16.20 2.03
CA GLN A 215 -2.48 15.13 2.79
C GLN A 215 -0.96 15.24 2.87
N ALA A 216 -0.30 15.56 1.76
CA ALA A 216 1.14 15.82 1.76
C ALA A 216 1.48 17.02 2.66
N GLY A 217 0.67 18.08 2.63
CA GLY A 217 0.84 19.27 3.43
C GLY A 217 0.71 19.06 4.94
N LEU A 218 0.14 17.93 5.42
CA LEU A 218 0.10 17.60 6.85
C LEU A 218 1.51 17.37 7.43
N HIS A 219 2.40 16.73 6.67
CA HIS A 219 3.73 16.35 7.17
C HIS A 219 4.92 16.93 6.39
N TYR A 220 4.70 17.39 5.15
CA TYR A 220 5.75 17.88 4.26
C TYR A 220 5.50 19.34 3.87
N GLN A 221 6.55 20.05 3.44
CA GLN A 221 6.38 21.35 2.79
C GLN A 221 6.10 21.10 1.31
N LEU A 222 5.11 21.80 0.76
CA LEU A 222 4.77 21.65 -0.65
C LEU A 222 5.84 22.33 -1.53
N PRO A 223 6.23 21.72 -2.67
CA PRO A 223 7.27 22.29 -3.53
C PRO A 223 6.91 23.68 -4.07
N ALA A 224 7.83 24.62 -3.93
CA ALA A 224 7.64 26.02 -4.31
C ALA A 224 8.72 26.57 -5.27
N SER A 225 9.46 25.68 -5.96
CA SER A 225 10.52 26.05 -6.90
C SER A 225 10.06 27.08 -7.93
N ALA A 226 10.87 28.11 -8.21
CA ALA A 226 10.58 29.10 -9.25
C ALA A 226 10.56 28.49 -10.66
N ASP A 227 11.35 27.45 -10.92
CA ASP A 227 11.30 26.65 -12.14
C ASP A 227 10.00 25.81 -12.17
N PRO A 228 9.09 26.04 -13.13
CA PRO A 228 7.82 25.33 -13.23
C PRO A 228 7.98 23.83 -13.44
N LEU A 229 8.95 23.39 -14.25
CA LEU A 229 9.16 21.96 -14.53
C LEU A 229 9.73 21.25 -13.29
N LYS A 230 10.68 21.88 -12.60
CA LYS A 230 11.17 21.35 -11.32
C LYS A 230 10.04 21.27 -10.30
N ARG A 231 9.23 22.34 -10.16
CA ARG A 231 8.07 22.35 -9.25
C ARG A 231 7.10 21.22 -9.56
N TYR A 232 6.81 20.97 -10.84
CA TYR A 232 5.95 19.87 -11.26
C TYR A 232 6.54 18.52 -10.84
N ARG A 233 7.78 18.22 -11.22
CA ARG A 233 8.48 16.96 -10.87
C ARG A 233 8.58 16.74 -9.36
N ASP A 234 8.95 17.77 -8.61
CA ASP A 234 9.01 17.74 -7.14
C ASP A 234 7.63 17.44 -6.54
N THR A 235 6.55 17.97 -7.15
CA THR A 235 5.18 17.71 -6.69
C THR A 235 4.79 16.25 -6.94
N LEU A 236 5.12 15.68 -8.11
CA LEU A 236 4.89 14.26 -8.38
C LEU A 236 5.61 13.38 -7.34
N TYR A 237 6.88 13.68 -7.06
CA TYR A 237 7.67 13.02 -6.01
C TYR A 237 6.98 13.11 -4.65
N ILE A 238 6.56 14.29 -4.22
CA ILE A 238 5.87 14.48 -2.93
C ILE A 238 4.55 13.69 -2.86
N THR A 239 3.78 13.58 -3.94
CA THR A 239 2.58 12.73 -3.92
C THR A 239 2.91 11.25 -3.75
N GLN A 240 4.01 10.75 -4.33
CA GLN A 240 4.46 9.37 -4.12
C GLN A 240 5.03 9.14 -2.72
N VAL A 241 5.73 10.12 -2.14
CA VAL A 241 6.19 10.08 -0.74
C VAL A 241 5.00 9.98 0.21
N MET A 242 3.99 10.83 0.01
CA MET A 242 2.75 10.80 0.79
C MET A 242 2.05 9.45 0.67
N GLN A 243 1.82 8.97 -0.56
CA GLN A 243 1.17 7.69 -0.80
C GLN A 243 1.92 6.53 -0.13
N ALA A 244 3.24 6.42 -0.34
CA ALA A 244 4.05 5.34 0.20
C ALA A 244 3.99 5.31 1.73
N GLN A 245 4.09 6.48 2.38
CA GLN A 245 4.04 6.57 3.83
C GLN A 245 2.64 6.30 4.39
N CYS A 246 1.58 6.85 3.80
CA CYS A 246 0.21 6.64 4.27
C CYS A 246 -0.19 5.15 4.18
N VAL A 247 0.07 4.51 3.03
CA VAL A 247 -0.26 3.08 2.84
C VAL A 247 0.63 2.19 3.70
N LYS A 248 1.89 2.57 3.96
CA LYS A 248 2.73 1.87 4.94
C LYS A 248 2.12 1.91 6.34
N VAL A 249 1.74 3.09 6.85
CA VAL A 249 1.13 3.22 8.18
C VAL A 249 -0.13 2.36 8.28
N GLN A 250 -1.00 2.42 7.27
CA GLN A 250 -2.25 1.67 7.26
C GLN A 250 -2.03 0.15 7.15
N THR A 251 -1.11 -0.30 6.29
CA THR A 251 -0.81 -1.73 6.14
C THR A 251 -0.15 -2.28 7.40
N GLU A 252 0.82 -1.56 7.97
CA GLU A 252 1.49 -1.95 9.20
C GLU A 252 0.52 -2.04 10.38
N PHE A 253 -0.46 -1.13 10.46
CA PHE A 253 -1.57 -1.21 11.41
C PHE A 253 -2.35 -2.51 11.24
N TYR A 254 -2.78 -2.86 10.02
CA TYR A 254 -3.49 -4.12 9.78
C TYR A 254 -2.65 -5.34 10.13
N ARG A 255 -1.37 -5.36 9.75
CA ARG A 255 -0.49 -6.49 10.03
C ARG A 255 -0.24 -6.72 11.52
N ARG A 256 -0.03 -5.66 12.31
CA ARG A 256 0.11 -5.82 13.78
C ARG A 256 -1.21 -6.19 14.47
N SER A 257 -2.34 -5.98 13.79
CA SER A 257 -3.68 -6.26 14.31
C SER A 257 -4.10 -7.73 14.19
N GLN A 258 -3.25 -8.60 13.62
CA GLN A 258 -3.61 -9.99 13.31
C GLN A 258 -3.84 -10.87 14.55
N SER A 259 -3.19 -10.57 15.68
CA SER A 259 -3.27 -11.39 16.90
C SER A 259 -3.97 -10.71 18.07
N GLU A 260 -4.14 -9.39 18.04
CA GLU A 260 -4.74 -8.65 19.15
C GLU A 260 -6.26 -8.46 18.98
N VAL A 261 -6.95 -8.33 20.11
CA VAL A 261 -8.33 -7.84 20.19
C VAL A 261 -8.38 -6.67 21.17
N ILE A 262 -8.73 -5.49 20.67
CA ILE A 262 -8.85 -4.25 21.43
C ILE A 262 -10.27 -3.74 21.25
N GLU A 263 -11.00 -3.53 22.35
CA GLU A 263 -12.40 -3.06 22.33
C GLU A 263 -13.31 -3.95 21.45
N GLY A 264 -13.07 -5.27 21.44
CA GLY A 264 -13.84 -6.24 20.65
C GLY A 264 -13.50 -6.27 19.16
N LYS A 265 -12.52 -5.49 18.71
CA LYS A 265 -12.07 -5.38 17.32
C LYS A 265 -10.65 -5.92 17.18
N GLY A 266 -10.33 -6.58 16.07
CA GLY A 266 -9.00 -7.19 15.89
C GLY A 266 -9.03 -8.45 15.04
N HIS A 267 -7.99 -9.26 15.15
CA HIS A 267 -7.76 -10.42 14.28
C HIS A 267 -7.86 -10.06 12.80
N THR A 268 -7.12 -9.01 12.39
CA THR A 268 -7.06 -8.61 10.99
C THR A 268 -6.21 -9.61 10.21
N MET A 269 -6.83 -10.42 9.35
CA MET A 269 -6.20 -11.55 8.65
C MET A 269 -5.95 -11.29 7.16
N GLY A 270 -5.97 -10.03 6.73
CA GLY A 270 -5.60 -9.66 5.37
C GLY A 270 -5.60 -8.17 5.11
N ALA A 271 -4.78 -7.77 4.15
CA ALA A 271 -4.57 -6.38 3.76
C ALA A 271 -4.23 -6.30 2.26
N LEU A 272 -5.24 -6.03 1.44
CA LEU A 272 -5.15 -5.82 -0.01
C LEU A 272 -5.36 -4.34 -0.30
N TYR A 273 -4.27 -3.61 -0.58
CA TYR A 273 -4.39 -2.20 -0.89
C TYR A 273 -4.93 -1.98 -2.31
N TRP A 274 -5.74 -0.94 -2.47
CA TRP A 274 -6.16 -0.41 -3.75
C TRP A 274 -5.11 0.60 -4.23
N GLN A 275 -4.47 0.46 -5.40
CA GLN A 275 -4.55 -0.67 -6.35
C GLN A 275 -3.14 -1.10 -6.80
N LEU A 276 -3.02 -2.25 -7.47
CA LEU A 276 -1.72 -2.74 -7.93
C LEU A 276 -1.14 -1.87 -9.06
N ASN A 277 -1.84 -1.81 -10.19
CA ASN A 277 -1.37 -1.33 -11.49
C ASN A 277 -2.29 -0.24 -12.09
N ASP A 278 -1.80 0.44 -13.13
CA ASP A 278 -2.56 1.41 -13.93
C ASP A 278 -2.96 0.87 -15.30
N ILE A 279 -4.16 1.26 -15.74
CA ILE A 279 -4.65 1.01 -17.11
C ILE A 279 -4.13 2.03 -18.13
N TRP A 280 -3.75 3.23 -17.69
CA TRP A 280 -3.20 4.32 -18.52
C TRP A 280 -2.48 5.38 -17.66
N GLN A 281 -1.81 6.36 -18.28
CA GLN A 281 -1.03 7.37 -17.56
C GLN A 281 -1.92 8.46 -16.94
N GLY A 282 -2.11 8.41 -15.63
CA GLY A 282 -2.82 9.42 -14.85
C GLY A 282 -2.63 9.20 -13.34
N PRO A 283 -3.08 10.12 -12.48
CA PRO A 283 -3.08 9.91 -11.04
C PRO A 283 -4.04 8.79 -10.66
N SER A 284 -3.61 7.93 -9.76
CA SER A 284 -4.37 6.77 -9.30
C SER A 284 -3.83 6.30 -7.95
N TRP A 285 -4.47 5.29 -7.39
CA TRP A 285 -4.00 4.59 -6.20
C TRP A 285 -2.94 3.51 -6.50
N SER A 286 -2.50 3.40 -7.76
CA SER A 286 -1.58 2.34 -8.17
C SER A 286 -0.23 2.46 -7.46
N SER A 287 0.42 1.32 -7.26
CA SER A 287 1.85 1.24 -6.92
C SER A 287 2.74 1.01 -8.14
N ILE A 288 2.16 0.49 -9.23
CA ILE A 288 2.82 0.22 -10.51
C ILE A 288 2.19 1.13 -11.57
N GLU A 289 3.02 1.98 -12.16
CA GLU A 289 2.61 2.89 -13.23
C GLU A 289 2.28 2.12 -14.51
N PHE A 290 1.54 2.76 -15.42
CA PHE A 290 1.31 2.19 -16.75
C PHE A 290 2.65 1.97 -17.46
N GLY A 291 2.86 0.74 -17.95
CA GLY A 291 4.14 0.29 -18.49
C GLY A 291 5.04 -0.46 -17.50
N GLY A 292 4.58 -0.67 -16.26
CA GLY A 292 5.21 -1.55 -15.28
C GLY A 292 6.18 -0.86 -14.31
N LYS A 293 6.52 0.41 -14.51
CA LYS A 293 7.48 1.14 -13.66
C LYS A 293 6.96 1.23 -12.22
N TRP A 294 7.82 0.93 -11.25
CA TRP A 294 7.47 0.97 -9.83
C TRP A 294 7.43 2.40 -9.30
N LYS A 295 6.30 2.80 -8.69
CA LYS A 295 6.22 3.97 -7.81
C LYS A 295 6.90 3.67 -6.47
N MET A 296 7.13 4.72 -5.67
CA MET A 296 7.68 4.59 -4.32
C MET A 296 6.89 3.60 -3.45
N LEU A 297 5.56 3.59 -3.56
CA LEU A 297 4.70 2.66 -2.84
C LEU A 297 5.09 1.19 -3.06
N HIS A 298 5.45 0.79 -4.28
CA HIS A 298 5.75 -0.62 -4.55
C HIS A 298 7.06 -1.09 -3.90
N TYR A 299 8.02 -0.17 -3.72
CA TYR A 299 9.22 -0.45 -2.93
C TYR A 299 8.88 -0.60 -1.45
N PHE A 300 7.98 0.23 -0.92
CA PHE A 300 7.51 0.11 0.46
C PHE A 300 6.71 -1.18 0.65
N ALA A 301 5.91 -1.59 -0.33
CA ALA A 301 5.14 -2.82 -0.29
C ALA A 301 6.00 -4.07 -0.18
N LYS A 302 7.17 -4.08 -0.84
CA LYS A 302 8.16 -5.14 -0.65
C LYS A 302 8.60 -5.24 0.82
N ASP A 303 8.81 -4.10 1.48
CA ASP A 303 9.31 -4.06 2.85
C ASP A 303 8.18 -4.39 3.85
N PHE A 304 7.03 -3.71 3.79
CA PHE A 304 5.93 -3.92 4.74
C PHE A 304 5.16 -5.23 4.54
N PHE A 305 5.37 -5.97 3.45
CA PHE A 305 4.94 -7.37 3.29
C PHE A 305 6.06 -8.38 3.48
N SER A 306 7.15 -8.01 4.15
CA SER A 306 8.19 -8.98 4.53
C SER A 306 7.63 -10.03 5.51
N PRO A 307 8.06 -11.31 5.41
CA PRO A 307 7.59 -12.38 6.28
C PRO A 307 7.84 -12.14 7.77
N VAL A 308 8.91 -11.40 8.09
CA VAL A 308 9.18 -10.89 9.44
C VAL A 308 9.34 -9.38 9.34
N LEU A 309 8.59 -8.63 10.14
CA LEU A 309 8.54 -7.17 10.06
C LEU A 309 8.45 -6.54 11.45
N PRO A 310 9.36 -5.62 11.82
CA PRO A 310 9.11 -4.71 12.92
C PRO A 310 8.13 -3.60 12.52
N VAL A 311 7.09 -3.39 13.32
CA VAL A 311 6.15 -2.27 13.17
C VAL A 311 6.23 -1.37 14.39
N GLY A 312 6.74 -0.15 14.21
CA GLY A 312 6.87 0.83 15.28
C GLY A 312 5.87 1.97 15.14
N PHE A 313 5.18 2.30 16.22
CA PHE A 313 4.26 3.42 16.31
C PHE A 313 4.31 4.06 17.69
N GLU A 314 3.71 5.24 17.82
CA GLU A 314 3.53 5.89 19.11
C GLU A 314 2.11 5.64 19.63
N ASP A 315 2.03 5.23 20.90
CA ASP A 315 0.78 5.13 21.65
C ASP A 315 0.95 5.79 23.03
N GLN A 316 0.11 6.78 23.31
CA GLN A 316 0.13 7.55 24.58
C GLN A 316 1.54 8.01 25.00
N GLY A 317 2.35 8.52 24.06
CA GLY A 317 3.71 9.01 24.33
C GLY A 317 4.80 7.93 24.43
N SER A 318 4.45 6.66 24.23
CA SER A 318 5.39 5.54 24.23
C SER A 318 5.65 5.02 22.82
N LEU A 319 6.91 4.70 22.53
CA LEU A 319 7.27 3.88 21.39
C LEU A 319 6.80 2.46 21.69
N VAL A 320 5.97 1.91 20.80
CA VAL A 320 5.58 0.50 20.81
C VAL A 320 6.08 -0.13 19.52
N VAL A 321 6.80 -1.25 19.63
CA VAL A 321 7.26 -2.03 18.47
C VAL A 321 6.66 -3.42 18.55
N TYR A 322 5.91 -3.79 17.50
CA TYR A 322 5.45 -5.15 17.27
C TYR A 322 6.45 -5.87 16.37
N ALA A 323 6.62 -7.17 16.58
CA ALA A 323 7.18 -8.10 15.62
C ALA A 323 6.04 -8.87 14.97
N VAL A 324 5.88 -8.73 13.66
CA VAL A 324 4.92 -9.47 12.85
C VAL A 324 5.64 -10.64 12.18
N SER A 325 5.07 -11.84 12.24
CA SER A 325 5.59 -13.04 11.60
C SER A 325 4.52 -13.73 10.74
N ASP A 326 4.84 -13.99 9.48
CA ASP A 326 4.07 -14.87 8.58
C ASP A 326 4.73 -16.27 8.47
N LEU A 327 5.77 -16.55 9.27
CA LEU A 327 6.43 -17.86 9.27
C LEU A 327 5.58 -18.90 9.99
N SER A 328 5.73 -20.17 9.61
CA SER A 328 5.00 -21.30 10.24
C SER A 328 5.60 -21.80 11.56
N HIS A 329 6.73 -21.22 11.99
CA HIS A 329 7.43 -21.61 13.21
C HIS A 329 7.75 -20.39 14.06
N ASP A 330 7.92 -20.63 15.36
CA ASP A 330 8.16 -19.58 16.33
C ASP A 330 9.57 -18.98 16.19
N LEU A 331 9.67 -17.69 16.48
CA LEU A 331 10.93 -16.96 16.52
C LEU A 331 11.15 -16.41 17.93
N LYS A 332 12.42 -16.33 18.33
CA LYS A 332 12.81 -15.62 19.55
C LYS A 332 13.52 -14.34 19.16
N LEU A 333 12.80 -13.22 19.21
CA LEU A 333 13.23 -11.94 18.64
C LEU A 333 13.43 -10.89 19.71
N ARG A 334 14.37 -9.99 19.48
CA ARG A 334 14.52 -8.72 20.22
C ARG A 334 14.50 -7.56 19.24
N THR A 335 14.21 -6.37 19.73
CA THR A 335 14.29 -5.14 18.96
C THR A 335 15.60 -4.43 19.24
N VAL A 336 16.21 -3.88 18.19
CA VAL A 336 17.29 -2.91 18.29
C VAL A 336 16.76 -1.58 17.80
N VAL A 337 16.73 -0.57 18.67
CA VAL A 337 16.25 0.78 18.38
C VAL A 337 17.46 1.71 18.36
N SER A 338 17.70 2.38 17.25
CA SER A 338 18.75 3.40 17.10
C SER A 338 18.14 4.79 16.98
N VAL A 339 18.67 5.73 17.76
CA VAL A 339 18.25 7.14 17.74
C VAL A 339 19.26 7.92 16.91
N TYR A 340 18.79 8.64 15.90
CA TYR A 340 19.63 9.49 15.06
C TYR A 340 19.20 10.94 15.19
N GLU A 341 20.18 11.84 15.31
CA GLU A 341 19.98 13.26 15.01
C GLU A 341 19.96 13.45 13.49
N TRP A 342 19.11 14.35 13.01
CA TRP A 342 19.09 14.68 11.58
C TRP A 342 20.42 15.21 11.05
N SER A 343 21.23 15.82 11.91
CA SER A 343 22.55 16.36 11.60
C SER A 343 23.68 15.33 11.60
N SER A 344 23.43 14.08 12.01
CA SER A 344 24.46 13.06 12.20
C SER A 344 24.10 11.75 11.51
N LEU A 345 25.09 11.17 10.82
CA LEU A 345 25.00 9.80 10.27
C LEU A 345 25.41 8.74 11.30
N ASP A 346 25.95 9.15 12.44
CA ASP A 346 26.22 8.27 13.56
C ASP A 346 25.03 8.29 14.53
N PRO A 347 24.57 7.12 15.02
CA PRO A 347 23.50 7.07 16.01
C PRO A 347 23.96 7.72 17.32
N VAL A 348 23.08 8.51 17.93
CA VAL A 348 23.29 9.10 19.26
C VAL A 348 23.33 7.99 20.31
N CYS A 349 22.48 6.98 20.14
CA CYS A 349 22.46 5.79 20.99
C CYS A 349 21.81 4.63 20.22
N THR A 350 22.01 3.44 20.76
CA THR A 350 21.27 2.24 20.40
C THR A 350 20.79 1.55 21.68
N VAL A 351 19.51 1.16 21.71
CA VAL A 351 18.88 0.44 22.82
C VAL A 351 18.38 -0.89 22.30
N THR A 352 18.68 -1.96 23.03
CA THR A 352 18.28 -3.32 22.67
C THR A 352 17.31 -3.86 23.73
N SER A 353 16.19 -4.42 23.28
CA SER A 353 15.23 -5.07 24.18
C SER A 353 15.66 -6.50 24.56
N GLY A 354 14.95 -7.10 25.52
CA GLY A 354 15.08 -8.52 25.80
C GLY A 354 14.48 -9.37 24.67
N PHE A 355 14.87 -10.64 24.61
CA PHE A 355 14.26 -11.58 23.69
C PHE A 355 12.83 -11.94 24.11
N VAL A 356 11.91 -11.90 23.16
CA VAL A 356 10.49 -12.25 23.28
C VAL A 356 10.19 -13.38 22.28
N LEU A 357 9.34 -14.32 22.69
CA LEU A 357 8.83 -15.37 21.79
C LEU A 357 7.74 -14.75 20.91
N VAL A 358 7.85 -14.93 19.61
CA VAL A 358 6.88 -14.53 18.59
C VAL A 358 6.42 -15.80 17.91
N GLU A 359 5.16 -16.20 18.14
CA GLU A 359 4.61 -17.42 17.56
C GLU A 359 4.54 -17.31 16.03
N GLY A 360 4.66 -18.44 15.33
CA GLY A 360 4.47 -18.46 13.87
C GLY A 360 3.08 -17.95 13.48
N GLY A 361 2.98 -17.06 12.49
CA GLY A 361 1.71 -16.49 12.03
C GLY A 361 1.07 -15.49 13.00
N SER A 362 1.85 -14.85 13.87
CA SER A 362 1.35 -13.94 14.91
C SER A 362 2.02 -12.55 14.89
N ALA A 363 1.49 -11.62 15.68
CA ALA A 363 2.11 -10.32 15.94
C ALA A 363 2.18 -10.04 17.45
N GLU A 364 3.39 -9.75 17.95
CA GLU A 364 3.65 -9.59 19.38
C GLU A 364 4.39 -8.29 19.71
N VAL A 365 4.09 -7.69 20.86
CA VAL A 365 4.83 -6.51 21.35
C VAL A 365 6.20 -6.94 21.85
N VAL A 366 7.25 -6.46 21.19
CA VAL A 366 8.66 -6.80 21.50
C VAL A 366 9.43 -5.65 22.14
N HIS A 367 8.89 -4.43 22.09
CA HIS A 367 9.44 -3.26 22.77
C HIS A 367 8.32 -2.28 23.15
N LYS A 368 8.38 -1.75 24.37
CA LYS A 368 7.53 -0.63 24.82
C LYS A 368 8.32 0.27 25.75
N GLN A 369 8.44 1.55 25.41
CA GLN A 369 9.19 2.52 26.21
C GLN A 369 8.66 3.95 26.02
N PRO A 370 8.50 4.75 27.08
CA PRO A 370 8.19 6.16 26.95
C PRO A 370 9.23 6.88 26.07
N ILE A 371 8.81 7.61 25.04
CA ILE A 371 9.72 8.33 24.13
C ILE A 371 10.54 9.35 24.92
N THR A 372 9.92 10.02 25.90
CA THR A 372 10.62 10.96 26.79
C THR A 372 11.77 10.32 27.54
N ALA A 373 11.59 9.08 28.03
CA ALA A 373 12.64 8.34 28.72
C ALA A 373 13.72 7.84 27.75
N LEU A 374 13.34 7.38 26.55
CA LEU A 374 14.27 6.99 25.49
C LEU A 374 15.18 8.16 25.10
N LEU A 375 14.60 9.33 24.79
CA LEU A 375 15.37 10.52 24.40
C LEU A 375 16.20 11.09 25.56
N ALA A 376 15.71 11.05 26.80
CA ALA A 376 16.48 11.48 27.95
C ALA A 376 17.72 10.58 28.20
N GLY A 377 17.59 9.27 27.95
CA GLY A 377 18.70 8.33 27.99
C GLY A 377 19.70 8.52 26.84
N CYS A 378 19.23 9.02 25.69
CA CYS A 378 19.98 9.16 24.45
C CYS A 378 20.32 10.63 24.16
N GLY A 379 21.41 11.14 24.74
CA GLY A 379 22.02 12.39 24.28
C GLY A 379 22.09 13.56 25.27
N ARG A 380 21.82 13.37 26.58
CA ARG A 380 21.95 14.42 27.64
C ARG A 380 21.36 15.79 27.24
N GLY A 381 20.30 15.82 26.41
CA GLY A 381 19.62 17.02 25.94
C GLY A 381 19.75 17.40 24.46
N SER A 382 20.52 16.67 23.63
CA SER A 382 20.65 16.97 22.19
C SER A 382 19.50 16.43 21.33
N CYS A 383 18.89 15.32 21.77
CA CYS A 383 17.73 14.74 21.10
C CYS A 383 16.38 15.25 21.60
N THR A 384 15.56 15.71 20.66
CA THR A 384 14.16 16.09 20.85
C THR A 384 13.32 15.43 19.77
N ARG A 385 11.99 15.53 19.87
CA ARG A 385 11.08 15.10 18.80
C ARG A 385 11.32 15.80 17.47
N LEU A 386 11.84 17.02 17.51
CA LEU A 386 12.10 17.84 16.31
C LEU A 386 13.48 17.56 15.71
N THR A 387 14.47 17.20 16.53
CA THR A 387 15.87 17.04 16.11
C THR A 387 16.26 15.59 15.82
N CYS A 388 15.48 14.62 16.28
CA CYS A 388 15.80 13.20 16.15
C CYS A 388 14.69 12.37 15.47
N LEU A 389 15.11 11.23 14.95
CA LEU A 389 14.26 10.16 14.41
C LEU A 389 14.69 8.82 14.98
N LEU A 390 13.85 7.80 14.80
CA LEU A 390 14.14 6.44 15.22
C LEU A 390 14.25 5.52 14.02
N THR A 391 15.23 4.62 14.04
CA THR A 391 15.24 3.41 13.21
C THR A 391 15.21 2.18 14.11
N PHE A 392 14.64 1.08 13.63
CA PHE A 392 14.60 -0.15 14.39
C PHE A 392 14.54 -1.37 13.50
N HIS A 393 15.13 -2.47 13.98
CA HIS A 393 15.08 -3.78 13.33
C HIS A 393 14.92 -4.89 14.37
N LEU A 394 14.58 -6.08 13.90
CA LEU A 394 14.49 -7.29 14.73
C LEU A 394 15.75 -8.12 14.57
N GLU A 395 16.19 -8.74 15.65
CA GLU A 395 17.28 -9.71 15.66
C GLU A 395 16.85 -10.98 16.35
N ASP A 396 17.28 -12.12 15.81
CA ASP A 396 17.36 -13.37 16.58
C ASP A 396 18.78 -13.52 17.16
N VAL A 397 19.14 -14.72 17.62
CA VAL A 397 20.49 -15.00 18.16
C VAL A 397 21.61 -15.00 17.11
N ASN A 398 21.27 -15.10 15.83
CA ASN A 398 22.21 -15.26 14.73
C ASN A 398 22.35 -13.98 13.89
N SER A 399 21.24 -13.30 13.58
CA SER A 399 21.22 -12.21 12.62
C SER A 399 19.98 -11.31 12.71
N GLN A 400 20.04 -10.18 12.00
CA GLN A 400 18.87 -9.37 11.70
C GLN A 400 17.82 -10.18 10.93
N GLN A 401 16.56 -10.01 11.31
CA GLN A 401 15.39 -10.56 10.64
C GLN A 401 14.56 -9.43 10.03
N GLY A 402 14.18 -9.59 8.77
CA GLY A 402 13.37 -8.60 8.05
C GLY A 402 14.10 -7.27 7.74
N PRO A 403 13.37 -6.29 7.17
CA PRO A 403 13.92 -4.98 6.84
C PRO A 403 14.07 -4.09 8.09
N ILE A 404 14.92 -3.07 7.97
CA ILE A 404 14.96 -1.95 8.92
C ILE A 404 13.71 -1.09 8.69
N ASN A 405 13.05 -0.68 9.77
CA ASN A 405 11.93 0.25 9.75
C ASN A 405 12.26 1.53 10.55
N HIS A 406 11.39 2.53 10.47
CA HIS A 406 11.63 3.85 11.06
C HIS A 406 10.35 4.49 11.59
N LEU A 407 10.53 5.43 12.53
CA LEU A 407 9.48 6.30 13.06
C LEU A 407 9.99 7.74 13.10
N PHE A 408 9.25 8.64 12.46
CA PHE A 408 9.47 10.07 12.60
C PHE A 408 8.76 10.57 13.87
N LEU A 409 9.52 11.18 14.78
CA LEU A 409 9.00 11.66 16.08
C LEU A 409 8.18 12.96 15.97
N SER A 410 8.25 13.62 14.81
CA SER A 410 7.46 14.76 14.40
C SER A 410 7.35 14.80 12.87
N SER A 411 6.39 15.58 12.35
CA SER A 411 6.28 15.84 10.91
C SER A 411 7.61 16.35 10.33
N PRO A 412 8.14 15.79 9.23
CA PRO A 412 9.40 16.23 8.62
C PRO A 412 9.45 17.72 8.25
N LYS A 413 8.32 18.36 7.93
CA LYS A 413 8.25 19.82 7.72
C LYS A 413 8.61 20.66 8.95
N ASN A 414 8.48 20.07 10.14
CA ASN A 414 8.81 20.67 11.44
C ASN A 414 10.18 20.22 11.97
N ALA A 415 10.87 19.31 11.26
CA ALA A 415 12.16 18.80 11.70
C ALA A 415 13.22 19.91 11.77
N GLN A 416 14.01 19.90 12.84
CA GLN A 416 15.10 20.83 13.09
C GLN A 416 16.43 20.08 12.89
N GLY A 417 17.40 20.73 12.26
CA GLY A 417 18.69 20.10 11.96
C GLY A 417 18.68 19.15 10.74
N MET A 418 17.56 19.04 10.01
CA MET A 418 17.48 18.30 8.75
C MET A 418 18.19 19.06 7.63
N LEU A 419 19.47 18.73 7.46
CA LEU A 419 20.34 19.30 6.44
C LEU A 419 19.92 18.84 5.04
N ARG A 420 20.15 19.69 4.05
CA ARG A 420 20.05 19.28 2.65
C ARG A 420 21.25 18.39 2.32
N PRO A 421 21.04 17.11 1.96
CA PRO A 421 22.16 16.21 1.72
C PRO A 421 22.81 16.50 0.37
N ASN A 422 24.13 16.61 0.34
CA ASN A 422 24.88 16.48 -0.91
C ASN A 422 25.03 14.99 -1.20
N THR A 423 24.16 14.46 -2.07
CA THR A 423 24.16 13.04 -2.42
C THR A 423 24.80 12.85 -3.79
N THR A 424 25.88 12.06 -3.84
CA THR A 424 26.49 11.61 -5.09
C THR A 424 26.09 10.17 -5.37
N ALA A 425 26.07 9.81 -6.66
CA ALA A 425 25.72 8.47 -7.11
C ALA A 425 26.68 8.02 -8.20
N GLU A 426 27.18 6.80 -8.09
CA GLU A 426 28.07 6.19 -9.07
C GLU A 426 27.46 4.89 -9.58
N VAL A 427 27.31 4.77 -10.90
CA VAL A 427 26.81 3.56 -11.56
C VAL A 427 27.99 2.68 -11.93
N GLN A 428 27.96 1.43 -11.50
CA GLN A 428 28.96 0.41 -11.79
C GLN A 428 28.30 -0.87 -12.27
N GLN A 429 29.09 -1.73 -12.89
CA GLN A 429 28.71 -3.10 -13.20
C GLN A 429 29.46 -4.02 -12.24
N ASP A 430 28.76 -4.94 -11.57
CA ASP A 430 29.35 -5.92 -10.68
C ASP A 430 30.05 -7.05 -11.46
N GLU A 431 30.79 -7.89 -10.75
CA GLU A 431 31.56 -9.00 -11.33
C GLU A 431 30.68 -10.04 -12.05
N MET A 432 29.39 -10.10 -11.73
CA MET A 432 28.41 -11.00 -12.35
C MET A 432 27.65 -10.34 -13.51
N GLY A 433 28.00 -9.10 -13.86
CA GLY A 433 27.36 -8.33 -14.93
C GLY A 433 26.10 -7.58 -14.50
N GLY A 434 25.73 -7.59 -13.22
CA GLY A 434 24.62 -6.82 -12.66
C GLY A 434 24.96 -5.33 -12.54
N TYR A 435 23.95 -4.46 -12.49
CA TYR A 435 24.15 -3.02 -12.36
C TYR A 435 23.95 -2.58 -10.92
N THR A 436 24.91 -1.83 -10.38
CA THR A 436 24.83 -1.27 -9.02
C THR A 436 24.97 0.24 -9.04
N VAL A 437 24.27 0.91 -8.13
CA VAL A 437 24.42 2.34 -7.86
C VAL A 437 24.91 2.51 -6.43
N THR A 438 26.12 3.05 -6.28
CA THR A 438 26.68 3.38 -4.97
C THR A 438 26.42 4.85 -4.67
N LEU A 439 25.63 5.10 -3.63
CA LEU A 439 25.28 6.41 -3.12
C LEU A 439 26.24 6.80 -2.00
N GLN A 440 26.65 8.06 -1.99
CA GLN A 440 27.27 8.69 -0.83
C GLN A 440 26.46 9.91 -0.43
N SER A 441 26.09 10.02 0.85
CA SER A 441 25.35 11.16 1.37
C SER A 441 26.12 11.89 2.46
N SER A 442 26.07 13.22 2.45
CA SER A 442 26.72 14.06 3.46
C SER A 442 25.94 14.20 4.77
N ALA A 443 24.67 13.80 4.79
CA ALA A 443 23.76 13.92 5.93
C ALA A 443 22.66 12.86 5.84
N VAL A 444 21.85 12.72 6.90
CA VAL A 444 20.67 11.86 6.85
C VAL A 444 19.73 12.35 5.74
N ALA A 445 19.35 11.44 4.83
CA ALA A 445 18.48 11.75 3.70
C ALA A 445 17.19 10.94 3.78
N ALA A 446 16.05 11.61 3.96
CA ALA A 446 14.74 10.96 3.94
C ALA A 446 14.22 10.81 2.51
N PHE A 447 13.56 9.67 2.25
CA PHE A 447 12.91 9.34 0.99
C PHE A 447 13.81 9.46 -0.24
N VAL A 448 15.03 8.90 -0.16
CA VAL A 448 15.99 8.91 -1.27
C VAL A 448 15.40 8.16 -2.46
N TRP A 449 15.16 8.88 -3.55
CA TRP A 449 14.52 8.38 -4.77
C TRP A 449 15.50 8.39 -5.93
N LEU A 450 15.81 7.20 -6.44
CA LEU A 450 16.57 6.98 -7.65
C LEU A 450 15.61 6.79 -8.83
N ASP A 451 15.84 7.49 -9.93
CA ASP A 451 15.04 7.36 -11.14
C ASP A 451 15.95 7.40 -12.38
N VAL A 452 15.78 6.42 -13.29
CA VAL A 452 16.53 6.30 -14.56
C VAL A 452 15.64 6.56 -15.78
N GLY A 453 14.58 7.35 -15.60
CA GLY A 453 13.65 7.76 -16.64
C GLY A 453 12.97 6.55 -17.28
N ASP A 454 13.24 6.37 -18.57
CA ASP A 454 12.62 5.35 -19.42
C ASP A 454 13.40 4.05 -19.54
N VAL A 455 14.56 3.92 -18.86
CA VAL A 455 15.31 2.66 -18.88
C VAL A 455 14.47 1.56 -18.20
N PRO A 456 14.02 0.52 -18.92
CA PRO A 456 13.11 -0.48 -18.37
C PRO A 456 13.80 -1.30 -17.28
N GLY A 457 13.23 -1.29 -16.09
CA GLY A 457 13.77 -2.01 -14.94
C GLY A 457 13.32 -1.39 -13.63
N ARG A 458 13.90 -1.89 -12.55
CA ARG A 458 13.65 -1.38 -11.20
C ARG A 458 14.87 -1.50 -10.30
N PHE A 459 14.93 -0.69 -9.26
CA PHE A 459 15.92 -0.87 -8.20
C PHE A 459 15.55 -2.02 -7.27
N SER A 460 16.52 -2.49 -6.49
CA SER A 460 16.33 -3.49 -5.43
C SER A 460 15.59 -2.94 -4.21
N THR A 461 15.78 -1.64 -3.93
CA THR A 461 15.15 -0.82 -2.88
C THR A 461 15.19 0.65 -3.33
N ASN A 462 14.20 1.45 -2.94
CA ASN A 462 14.09 2.87 -3.32
C ASN A 462 13.16 3.60 -2.32
N GLY A 463 13.21 4.94 -2.29
CA GLY A 463 12.40 5.75 -1.37
C GLY A 463 12.78 5.59 0.12
N PHE A 464 13.94 5.00 0.41
CA PHE A 464 14.34 4.65 1.77
C PHE A 464 14.83 5.86 2.57
N LEU A 465 14.81 5.74 3.90
CA LEU A 465 15.55 6.60 4.81
C LEU A 465 17.03 6.17 4.82
N MET A 466 17.92 7.07 4.42
CA MET A 466 19.37 6.84 4.39
C MET A 466 20.01 7.49 5.61
N VAL A 467 20.32 6.68 6.62
CA VAL A 467 21.06 7.08 7.84
C VAL A 467 22.54 6.74 7.78
N THR A 468 23.00 6.07 6.72
CA THR A 468 24.41 5.71 6.52
C THR A 468 25.06 6.60 5.47
N LYS A 469 26.38 6.82 5.61
CA LYS A 469 27.14 7.60 4.63
C LYS A 469 27.10 6.97 3.23
N ASN A 470 27.27 5.66 3.15
CA ASN A 470 27.29 4.92 1.90
C ASN A 470 26.12 3.95 1.84
N ARG A 471 25.54 3.76 0.65
CA ARG A 471 24.56 2.72 0.38
C ARG A 471 24.65 2.28 -1.06
N THR A 472 24.73 0.98 -1.31
CA THR A 472 24.72 0.42 -2.66
C THR A 472 23.38 -0.25 -2.92
N VAL A 473 22.81 0.02 -4.10
CA VAL A 473 21.55 -0.58 -4.55
C VAL A 473 21.72 -1.18 -5.94
N THR A 474 21.19 -2.38 -6.17
CA THR A 474 21.18 -3.02 -7.50
C THR A 474 20.04 -2.48 -8.35
N PHE A 475 20.27 -2.32 -9.66
CA PHE A 475 19.26 -2.10 -10.69
C PHE A 475 19.07 -3.38 -11.52
N ASN A 476 17.83 -3.83 -11.64
CA ASN A 476 17.44 -5.02 -12.38
C ASN A 476 16.80 -4.60 -13.71
N PRO A 477 17.52 -4.68 -14.84
CA PRO A 477 17.01 -4.28 -16.14
C PRO A 477 15.98 -5.30 -16.67
N TRP A 478 14.97 -4.82 -17.38
CA TRP A 478 13.99 -5.68 -18.10
C TRP A 478 14.29 -5.79 -19.60
N GLY A 479 15.30 -5.06 -20.08
CA GLY A 479 15.81 -5.14 -21.43
C GLY A 479 17.29 -4.74 -21.47
N PRO A 480 17.96 -4.85 -22.62
CA PRO A 480 19.36 -4.46 -22.75
C PRO A 480 19.61 -3.00 -22.33
N THR A 481 20.63 -2.77 -21.50
CA THR A 481 21.08 -1.43 -21.09
C THR A 481 22.60 -1.42 -20.89
N SER A 482 23.17 -0.27 -20.49
CA SER A 482 24.60 -0.13 -20.16
C SER A 482 24.80 0.80 -18.97
N THR A 483 25.99 0.73 -18.34
CA THR A 483 26.40 1.64 -17.26
C THR A 483 26.34 3.09 -17.70
N GLN A 484 26.74 3.39 -18.95
CA GLN A 484 26.69 4.73 -19.52
C GLN A 484 25.25 5.25 -19.65
N GLN A 485 24.34 4.43 -20.17
CA GLN A 485 22.92 4.82 -20.31
C GLN A 485 22.29 5.08 -18.95
N LEU A 486 22.52 4.19 -17.98
CA LEU A 486 22.03 4.35 -16.62
C LEU A 486 22.61 5.60 -15.95
N ALA A 487 23.92 5.84 -16.06
CA ALA A 487 24.57 7.01 -15.48
C ALA A 487 24.06 8.33 -16.08
N GLN A 488 23.74 8.36 -17.38
CA GLN A 488 23.18 9.53 -18.04
C GLN A 488 21.72 9.80 -17.65
N ALA A 489 20.94 8.76 -17.40
CA ALA A 489 19.52 8.87 -17.07
C ALA A 489 19.27 9.04 -15.56
N LEU A 490 20.22 8.61 -14.71
CA LEU A 490 20.05 8.58 -13.26
C LEU A 490 19.87 9.99 -12.68
N THR A 491 18.79 10.13 -11.93
CA THR A 491 18.54 11.26 -11.05
C THR A 491 18.34 10.74 -9.63
N VAL A 492 18.82 11.52 -8.65
CA VAL A 492 18.65 11.23 -7.23
C VAL A 492 17.96 12.42 -6.58
N THR A 493 16.89 12.17 -5.84
CA THR A 493 16.11 13.19 -5.13
C THR A 493 15.92 12.78 -3.67
N SER A 494 16.08 13.70 -2.74
CA SER A 494 15.73 13.53 -1.33
C SER A 494 14.69 14.56 -0.90
N LEU A 495 14.09 14.38 0.28
CA LEU A 495 13.05 15.28 0.78
C LEU A 495 13.51 16.75 0.90
N ARG A 496 14.79 17.00 1.20
CA ARG A 496 15.34 18.37 1.32
C ARG A 496 15.81 18.97 -0.01
N ASP A 497 15.67 18.24 -1.12
CA ASP A 497 15.88 18.79 -2.47
C ASP A 497 14.64 19.47 -3.05
N VAL A 498 13.47 19.24 -2.43
CA VAL A 498 12.17 19.75 -2.89
C VAL A 498 11.65 20.94 -2.07
N TYR A 499 12.27 21.26 -0.93
CA TYR A 499 12.04 22.49 -0.13
C TYR A 499 13.17 22.79 0.86
#